data_AF-A0A2V0PKP1-F1
#
_entry.id   AF-A0A2V0PKP1-F1
#
_cell.length_a   1.000
_cell.length_b   1.000
_cell.length_c   1.000
_cell.angle_alpha   90.00
_cell.angle_beta   90.00
_cell.angle_gamma   90.00
#
_symmetry.space_group_name_H-M   'P 1'
#
loop_
_entity.id
_entity.type
_entity.pdbx_description
1 polymer ?
#
loop_
_entity_poly.entity_id
_entity_poly.type
_entity_poly.pdbx_seq_one_letter_code
_entity_poly.pdbx_strand_id
1 'polypeptide(L)'
;MRRIFGAPQKKEPPPTLEQAGDRLTGRGDRLDDQIRKCEEQLMKFREQLKKTRPGPAQEALKRRAMTVLRQKKMFEGQRETLYNQQFNMEQTRFTVESIQDTVQTVQALKGAAKQMRGAMKSNKELDLNFIDKLQDELADMADLTAEINESLGQSFAVPDDVDEADLMAELDALEGDMAAEPVAAGGVPSYLQEAELPELPAAPQRAEEEGMGLPPLAQRS
;
A
#
# COMPACT_ATOMS: atom_id res chain seq x y z
N MET A 1 -54.08 18.52 25.22
CA MET A 1 -52.87 19.26 25.66
C MET A 1 -52.06 19.63 24.43
N ARG A 2 -51.84 20.94 24.19
CA ARG A 2 -51.08 21.46 23.05
C ARG A 2 -49.59 21.47 23.39
N ARG A 3 -48.75 20.87 22.54
CA ARG A 3 -47.28 21.00 22.60
C ARG A 3 -46.93 22.35 21.98
N ILE A 4 -46.59 23.30 22.83
CA ILE A 4 -46.11 24.64 22.47
C ILE A 4 -44.78 24.81 23.19
N PHE A 5 -43.75 25.21 22.44
CA PHE A 5 -42.35 25.43 22.83
C PHE A 5 -41.41 24.21 22.79
N GLY A 6 -40.53 24.26 21.80
CA GLY A 6 -39.42 23.34 21.61
C GLY A 6 -39.15 23.15 20.12
N ALA A 7 -38.46 24.11 19.49
CA ALA A 7 -37.86 23.89 18.17
C ALA A 7 -37.09 22.55 18.17
N PRO A 8 -37.04 21.81 17.05
CA PRO A 8 -36.23 20.60 16.99
C PRO A 8 -34.78 20.98 17.32
N GLN A 9 -34.30 20.53 18.48
CA GLN A 9 -32.89 20.58 18.82
C GLN A 9 -32.14 19.97 17.63
N LYS A 10 -31.33 20.79 16.94
CA LYS A 10 -30.37 20.29 15.95
C LYS A 10 -29.56 19.23 16.69
N LYS A 11 -29.78 17.95 16.40
CA LYS A 11 -28.95 16.87 16.92
C LYS A 11 -27.55 17.13 16.39
N GLU A 12 -26.67 17.62 17.25
CA GLU A 12 -25.26 17.70 16.92
C GLU A 12 -24.77 16.30 16.55
N PRO A 13 -23.89 16.20 15.54
CA PRO A 13 -23.33 14.92 15.17
C PRO A 13 -22.64 14.27 16.39
N PRO A 14 -22.69 12.94 16.50
CA PRO A 14 -22.01 12.25 17.59
C PRO A 14 -20.52 12.62 17.59
N PRO A 15 -19.88 12.71 18.77
CA PRO A 15 -18.49 13.11 18.87
C PRO A 15 -17.60 12.13 18.10
N THR A 16 -16.63 12.66 17.38
CA THR A 16 -15.64 11.85 16.67
C THR A 16 -14.63 11.25 17.65
N LEU A 17 -13.89 10.21 17.22
CA LEU A 17 -12.78 9.65 18.01
C LEU A 17 -11.72 10.73 18.34
N GLU A 18 -11.49 11.66 17.41
CA GLU A 18 -10.58 12.79 17.59
C GLU A 18 -11.06 13.75 18.69
N GLN A 19 -12.34 14.17 18.65
CA GLN A 19 -12.93 15.01 19.69
C GLN A 19 -12.98 14.32 21.05
N ALA A 20 -13.20 13.00 21.07
CA ALA A 20 -13.12 12.21 22.29
C ALA A 20 -11.68 12.18 22.84
N GLY A 21 -10.69 12.07 21.96
CA GLY A 21 -9.27 12.13 22.32
C GLY A 21 -8.86 13.47 22.91
N ASP A 22 -9.21 14.58 22.27
CA ASP A 22 -8.94 15.92 22.79
C ASP A 22 -9.52 16.13 24.19
N ARG A 23 -10.74 15.62 24.42
CA ARG A 23 -11.37 15.67 25.75
C ARG A 23 -10.62 14.82 26.78
N LEU A 24 -10.10 13.65 26.41
CA LEU A 24 -9.31 12.82 27.31
C LEU A 24 -7.98 13.48 27.64
N THR A 25 -7.28 14.06 26.66
CA THR A 25 -6.04 14.83 26.86
C THR A 25 -6.26 15.99 27.81
N GLY A 26 -7.27 16.83 27.56
CA GLY A 26 -7.55 17.97 28.44
C GLY A 26 -8.00 17.57 29.86
N ARG A 27 -8.56 16.36 30.04
CA ARG A 27 -8.80 15.80 31.39
C ARG A 27 -7.52 15.31 32.04
N GLY A 28 -6.61 14.71 31.28
CA GLY A 28 -5.28 14.31 31.73
C GLY A 28 -4.49 15.49 32.27
N ASP A 29 -4.38 16.57 31.49
CA ASP A 29 -3.67 17.79 31.87
C ASP A 29 -4.18 18.38 33.20
N ARG A 30 -5.52 18.39 33.38
CA ARG A 30 -6.14 18.87 34.62
C ARG A 30 -5.82 17.99 35.82
N LEU A 31 -5.78 16.66 35.65
CA LEU A 31 -5.40 15.74 36.71
C LEU A 31 -3.93 15.89 37.07
N ASP A 32 -3.04 16.04 36.08
CA ASP A 32 -1.61 16.28 36.32
C ASP A 32 -1.38 17.60 37.07
N ASP A 33 -2.09 18.65 36.70
CA ASP A 33 -2.08 19.93 37.43
C ASP A 33 -2.55 19.77 38.88
N GLN A 34 -3.60 18.98 39.13
CA GLN A 34 -4.10 18.72 40.48
C GLN A 34 -3.10 17.89 41.30
N ILE A 35 -2.49 16.87 40.70
CA ILE A 35 -1.44 16.05 41.33
C ILE A 35 -0.26 16.94 41.72
N ARG A 36 0.23 17.78 40.80
CA ARG A 36 1.34 18.72 41.07
C ARG A 36 1.03 19.66 42.24
N LYS A 37 -0.18 20.23 42.29
CA LYS A 37 -0.61 21.08 43.43
C LYS A 37 -0.61 20.32 44.76
N CYS A 38 -1.06 19.06 44.76
CA CYS A 38 -0.99 18.21 45.95
C CYS A 38 0.48 17.92 46.36
N GLU A 39 1.37 17.67 45.40
CA GLU A 39 2.81 17.46 45.67
C GLU A 39 3.47 18.68 46.29
N GLU A 40 3.20 19.87 45.76
CA GLU A 40 3.69 21.13 46.34
C GLU A 40 3.22 21.33 47.78
N GLN A 41 1.95 21.05 48.06
CA GLN A 41 1.40 21.10 49.41
C GLN A 41 2.06 20.08 50.34
N LEU A 42 2.28 18.85 49.86
CA LEU A 42 2.97 17.80 50.62
C LEU A 42 4.43 18.17 50.92
N MET A 43 5.12 18.82 49.99
CA MET A 43 6.48 19.35 50.22
C MET A 43 6.48 20.39 51.36
N LYS A 44 5.54 21.33 51.34
CA LYS A 44 5.38 22.33 52.42
C LYS A 44 5.09 21.67 53.77
N PHE A 45 4.19 20.68 53.81
CA PHE A 45 3.91 19.94 55.05
C PHE A 45 5.13 19.16 55.54
N ARG A 46 5.92 18.56 54.65
CA ARG A 46 7.16 17.87 55.00
C ARG A 46 8.17 18.82 55.65
N GLU A 47 8.33 20.03 55.13
CA GLU A 47 9.21 21.04 55.73
C GLU A 47 8.70 21.51 57.10
N GLN A 48 7.40 21.76 57.24
CA GLN A 48 6.80 22.14 58.51
C GLN A 48 6.95 21.04 59.56
N LEU A 49 6.76 19.77 59.19
CA LEU A 49 6.94 18.62 60.07
C LEU A 49 8.38 18.47 60.57
N LYS A 50 9.39 18.74 59.71
CA LYS A 50 10.81 18.74 60.11
C LYS A 50 11.12 19.82 61.15
N LYS A 51 10.49 20.98 61.06
CA LYS A 51 10.71 22.13 61.96
C LYS A 51 9.87 22.08 63.23
N THR A 52 8.83 21.25 63.27
CA THR A 52 7.90 21.16 64.41
C THR A 52 8.33 20.07 65.38
N ARG A 53 8.48 20.41 66.66
CA ARG A 53 8.79 19.44 67.73
C ARG A 53 7.68 18.39 67.88
N PRO A 54 8.00 17.16 68.31
CA PRO A 54 7.00 16.14 68.61
C PRO A 54 5.94 16.66 69.59
N GLY A 55 4.65 16.45 69.26
CA GLY A 55 3.53 16.90 70.08
C GLY A 55 2.24 17.15 69.29
N PRO A 56 1.20 17.71 69.93
CA PRO A 56 -0.12 17.90 69.33
C PRO A 56 -0.11 18.70 68.02
N ALA A 57 0.75 19.72 67.92
CA ALA A 57 0.91 20.53 66.71
C ALA A 57 1.49 19.72 65.54
N GLN A 58 2.48 18.86 65.80
CA GLN A 58 3.05 17.97 64.78
C GLN A 58 2.03 16.94 64.31
N GLU A 59 1.21 16.40 65.23
CA GLU A 59 0.17 15.43 64.90
C GLU A 59 -0.95 16.07 64.05
N ALA A 60 -1.33 17.32 64.34
CA ALA A 60 -2.27 18.07 63.52
C ALA A 60 -1.74 18.28 62.08
N LEU A 61 -0.45 18.60 61.92
CA LEU A 61 0.20 18.71 60.61
C LEU A 61 0.22 17.38 59.86
N LYS A 62 0.52 16.26 60.54
CA LYS A 62 0.47 14.92 59.93
C LYS A 62 -0.92 14.60 59.42
N ARG A 63 -1.97 14.88 60.20
CA ARG A 63 -3.37 14.63 59.78
C ARG A 63 -3.73 15.42 58.52
N ARG A 64 -3.33 16.70 58.43
CA ARG A 64 -3.55 17.53 57.24
C ARG A 64 -2.77 17.01 56.03
N ALA A 65 -1.51 16.64 56.21
CA ALA A 65 -0.69 16.05 55.16
C ALA A 65 -1.28 14.72 54.65
N MET A 66 -1.80 13.88 55.54
CA MET A 66 -2.46 12.62 55.17
C MET A 66 -3.71 12.84 54.31
N THR A 67 -4.49 13.90 54.56
CA THR A 67 -5.64 14.24 53.69
C THR A 67 -5.19 14.60 52.28
N VAL A 68 -4.15 15.44 52.14
CA VAL A 68 -3.60 15.80 50.83
C VAL A 68 -3.00 14.58 50.13
N LEU A 69 -2.33 13.68 50.86
CA LEU A 69 -1.78 12.45 50.29
C LEU A 69 -2.88 11.53 49.75
N ARG A 70 -4.00 11.39 50.46
CA ARG A 70 -5.16 10.62 49.96
C ARG A 70 -5.73 11.24 48.69
N GLN A 71 -5.86 12.57 48.66
CA GLN A 71 -6.34 13.29 47.49
C GLN A 71 -5.40 13.09 46.28
N LYS A 72 -4.07 13.19 46.49
CA LYS A 72 -3.07 12.89 45.46
C LYS A 72 -3.26 11.48 44.90
N LYS A 73 -3.32 10.46 45.76
CA LYS A 73 -3.51 9.06 45.33
C LYS A 73 -4.81 8.85 44.56
N MET A 74 -5.88 9.54 44.94
CA MET A 74 -7.15 9.50 44.21
C MET A 74 -6.99 10.04 42.78
N PHE A 75 -6.33 11.18 42.60
CA PHE A 75 -6.08 11.72 41.27
C PHE A 75 -5.12 10.86 40.44
N GLU A 76 -4.09 10.26 41.06
CA GLU A 76 -3.19 9.31 40.40
C GLU A 76 -3.96 8.11 39.84
N GLY A 77 -4.90 7.53 40.62
CA GLY A 77 -5.74 6.43 40.14
C GLY A 77 -6.73 6.85 39.04
N GLN A 78 -7.26 8.08 39.09
CA GLN A 78 -8.07 8.62 38.00
C GLN A 78 -7.25 8.81 36.72
N ARG A 79 -5.98 9.24 36.84
CA ARG A 79 -5.07 9.38 35.71
C ARG A 79 -4.71 8.04 35.10
N GLU A 80 -4.44 7.02 35.91
CA GLU A 80 -4.22 5.65 35.43
C GLU A 80 -5.44 5.12 34.65
N THR A 81 -6.65 5.38 35.15
CA THR A 81 -7.88 5.04 34.43
C THR A 81 -7.97 5.77 33.08
N LEU A 82 -7.59 7.05 33.02
CA LEU A 82 -7.54 7.80 31.75
C LEU A 82 -6.51 7.22 30.78
N TYR A 83 -5.34 6.80 31.24
CA TYR A 83 -4.34 6.19 30.36
C TYR A 83 -4.85 4.89 29.75
N ASN A 84 -5.55 4.06 30.52
CA ASN A 84 -6.21 2.87 29.96
C ASN A 84 -7.28 3.24 28.92
N GLN A 85 -8.03 4.33 29.14
CA GLN A 85 -9.01 4.82 28.16
C GLN A 85 -8.34 5.35 26.88
N GLN A 86 -7.25 6.10 27.00
CA GLN A 86 -6.48 6.60 25.87
C GLN A 86 -5.89 5.44 25.05
N PHE A 87 -5.30 4.44 25.71
CA PHE A 87 -4.77 3.26 25.05
C PHE A 87 -5.85 2.51 24.25
N ASN A 88 -7.00 2.23 24.86
CA ASN A 88 -8.11 1.56 24.17
C ASN A 88 -8.63 2.38 22.97
N MET A 89 -8.65 3.71 23.09
CA MET A 89 -9.05 4.61 22.00
C MET A 89 -8.02 4.62 20.86
N GLU A 90 -6.73 4.57 21.17
CA GLU A 90 -5.66 4.47 20.17
C GLU A 90 -5.72 3.14 19.41
N GLN A 91 -5.94 2.02 20.11
CA GLN A 91 -6.21 0.71 19.49
C GLN A 91 -7.44 0.76 18.58
N THR A 92 -8.50 1.44 19.01
CA THR A 92 -9.72 1.63 18.20
C THR A 92 -9.43 2.48 16.96
N ARG A 93 -8.64 3.56 17.10
CA ARG A 93 -8.24 4.42 15.99
C ARG A 93 -7.45 3.65 14.94
N PHE A 94 -6.45 2.87 15.35
CA PHE A 94 -5.70 1.99 14.46
C PHE A 94 -6.62 1.02 13.72
N THR A 95 -7.57 0.41 14.44
CA THR A 95 -8.56 -0.50 13.83
C THR A 95 -9.41 0.22 12.77
N VAL A 96 -9.87 1.45 13.06
CA VAL A 96 -10.64 2.26 12.12
C VAL A 96 -9.83 2.62 10.88
N GLU A 97 -8.56 3.01 11.05
CA GLU A 97 -7.64 3.31 9.94
C GLU A 97 -7.43 2.06 9.05
N SER A 98 -7.17 0.89 9.65
CA SER A 98 -7.04 -0.37 8.91
C SER A 98 -8.32 -0.76 8.13
N ILE A 99 -9.50 -0.52 8.71
CA ILE A 99 -10.78 -0.72 8.01
C ILE A 99 -10.90 0.24 6.83
N GLN A 100 -10.49 1.50 6.98
CA GLN A 100 -10.52 2.48 5.89
C GLN A 100 -9.61 2.06 4.73
N ASP A 101 -8.40 1.58 5.02
CA ASP A 101 -7.46 1.07 4.01
C ASP A 101 -8.04 -0.15 3.26
N THR A 102 -8.70 -1.05 4.00
CA THR A 102 -9.40 -2.20 3.43
C THR A 102 -10.52 -1.75 2.49
N VAL A 103 -11.31 -0.74 2.89
CA VAL A 103 -12.38 -0.17 2.06
C VAL A 103 -11.80 0.45 0.78
N GLN A 104 -10.70 1.20 0.87
CA GLN A 104 -10.03 1.77 -0.31
C GLN A 104 -9.55 0.68 -1.27
N THR A 105 -8.95 -0.39 -0.73
CA THR A 105 -8.52 -1.56 -1.51
C THR A 105 -9.70 -2.21 -2.24
N VAL A 106 -10.82 -2.43 -1.56
CA VAL A 106 -12.03 -3.00 -2.17
C VAL A 106 -12.60 -2.08 -3.25
N GLN A 107 -12.58 -0.76 -3.05
CA GLN A 107 -13.01 0.21 -4.06
C GLN A 107 -12.10 0.17 -5.30
N ALA A 108 -10.78 0.10 -5.11
CA ALA A 108 -9.82 -0.05 -6.21
C ALA A 108 -10.05 -1.34 -6.99
N LEU A 109 -10.23 -2.48 -6.30
CA LEU A 109 -10.56 -3.77 -6.92
C LEU A 109 -11.88 -3.72 -7.71
N LYS A 110 -12.91 -3.06 -7.17
CA LYS A 110 -14.18 -2.85 -7.88
C LYS A 110 -13.99 -2.00 -9.14
N GLY A 111 -13.15 -0.97 -9.06
CA GLY A 111 -12.76 -0.14 -10.20
C GLY A 111 -12.04 -0.98 -11.28
N ALA A 112 -11.02 -1.74 -10.89
CA ALA A 112 -10.27 -2.63 -11.78
C ALA A 112 -11.18 -3.69 -12.43
N ALA A 113 -12.06 -4.34 -11.66
CA ALA A 113 -13.02 -5.31 -12.19
C ALA A 113 -13.99 -4.68 -13.22
N LYS A 114 -14.41 -3.43 -13.01
CA LYS A 114 -15.24 -2.69 -13.97
C LYS A 114 -14.45 -2.37 -15.25
N GLN A 115 -13.20 -1.95 -15.14
CA GLN A 115 -12.33 -1.72 -16.29
C GLN A 115 -12.08 -3.00 -17.08
N MET A 116 -11.77 -4.10 -16.39
CA MET A 116 -11.58 -5.42 -17.01
C MET A 116 -12.83 -5.88 -17.78
N ARG A 117 -14.03 -5.74 -17.18
CA ARG A 117 -15.29 -6.02 -17.87
C ARG A 117 -15.53 -5.08 -19.06
N GLY A 118 -15.10 -3.83 -18.97
CA GLY A 118 -15.15 -2.88 -20.08
C GLY A 118 -14.27 -3.35 -21.23
N ALA A 119 -13.00 -3.65 -20.95
CA ALA A 119 -12.02 -4.14 -21.92
C ALA A 119 -12.49 -5.43 -22.61
N MET A 120 -13.00 -6.41 -21.86
CA MET A 120 -13.58 -7.64 -22.43
C MET A 120 -14.77 -7.38 -23.36
N LYS A 121 -15.57 -6.33 -23.11
CA LYS A 121 -16.72 -5.98 -23.96
C LYS A 121 -16.35 -5.14 -25.18
N SER A 122 -15.29 -4.34 -25.09
CA SER A 122 -14.88 -3.42 -26.15
C SER A 122 -13.84 -4.02 -27.11
N ASN A 123 -13.04 -5.00 -26.66
CA ASN A 123 -12.14 -5.74 -27.54
C ASN A 123 -12.86 -6.93 -28.15
N LYS A 124 -13.19 -6.82 -29.43
CA LYS A 124 -13.72 -7.93 -30.24
C LYS A 124 -12.78 -9.14 -30.25
N GLU A 125 -11.47 -8.92 -30.09
CA GLU A 125 -10.46 -10.00 -30.01
C GLU A 125 -10.58 -10.84 -28.73
N LEU A 126 -11.25 -10.34 -27.69
CA LEU A 126 -11.54 -11.07 -26.44
C LEU A 126 -13.00 -11.54 -26.37
N ASP A 127 -13.79 -11.31 -27.42
CA ASP A 127 -15.17 -11.80 -27.51
C ASP A 127 -15.13 -13.32 -27.75
N LEU A 128 -15.81 -14.08 -26.89
CA LEU A 128 -15.91 -15.54 -27.03
C LEU A 128 -16.42 -15.94 -28.42
N ASN A 129 -17.33 -15.15 -29.01
CA ASN A 129 -17.84 -15.44 -30.36
C ASN A 129 -16.79 -15.22 -31.46
N PHE A 130 -15.77 -14.39 -31.23
CA PHE A 130 -14.66 -14.22 -32.17
C PHE A 130 -13.64 -15.34 -32.00
N ILE A 131 -13.38 -15.77 -30.76
CA ILE A 131 -12.51 -16.92 -30.47
C ILE A 131 -13.11 -18.21 -31.05
N ASP A 132 -14.42 -18.44 -30.89
CA ASP A 132 -15.12 -19.60 -31.46
C ASP A 132 -15.04 -19.58 -33.00
N LYS A 133 -15.26 -18.43 -33.64
CA LYS A 133 -15.11 -18.30 -35.10
C LYS A 133 -13.68 -18.49 -35.59
N LEU A 134 -12.69 -18.04 -34.82
CA LEU A 134 -11.28 -18.24 -35.14
C LEU A 134 -10.90 -19.72 -35.01
N GLN A 135 -11.46 -20.44 -34.04
CA GLN A 135 -11.30 -21.90 -33.95
C GLN A 135 -11.96 -22.61 -35.13
N ASP A 136 -13.16 -22.20 -35.53
CA ASP A 136 -13.84 -22.74 -36.71
C ASP A 136 -13.02 -22.46 -37.99
N GLU A 137 -12.51 -21.24 -38.18
CA GLU A 137 -11.62 -20.90 -39.32
C GLU A 137 -10.30 -21.67 -39.29
N LEU A 138 -9.74 -21.93 -38.10
CA LEU A 138 -8.52 -22.74 -37.95
C LEU A 138 -8.78 -24.22 -38.27
N ALA A 139 -9.94 -24.76 -37.90
CA ALA A 139 -10.35 -26.10 -38.28
C ALA A 139 -10.55 -26.20 -39.80
N ASP A 140 -11.26 -25.24 -40.40
CA ASP A 140 -11.46 -25.15 -41.85
C ASP A 140 -10.11 -25.01 -42.59
N MET A 141 -9.15 -24.26 -42.03
CA MET A 141 -7.81 -24.11 -42.60
C MET A 141 -6.95 -25.36 -42.43
N ALA A 142 -7.10 -26.11 -41.33
CA ALA A 142 -6.43 -27.39 -41.15
C ALA A 142 -6.99 -28.42 -42.14
N ASP A 143 -8.30 -28.46 -42.33
CA ASP A 143 -8.98 -29.31 -43.30
C ASP A 143 -8.57 -28.93 -44.73
N LEU A 144 -8.54 -27.64 -45.07
CA LEU A 144 -8.04 -27.14 -46.35
C LEU A 144 -6.56 -27.50 -46.56
N THR A 145 -5.74 -27.44 -45.52
CA THR A 145 -4.31 -27.80 -45.60
C THR A 145 -4.14 -29.30 -45.81
N ALA A 146 -4.96 -30.13 -45.16
CA ALA A 146 -4.99 -31.57 -45.42
C ALA A 146 -5.42 -31.87 -46.86
N GLU A 147 -6.47 -31.20 -47.34
CA GLU A 147 -7.00 -31.35 -48.71
C GLU A 147 -6.01 -30.82 -49.77
N ILE A 148 -5.24 -29.76 -49.47
CA ILE A 148 -4.14 -29.27 -50.30
C ILE A 148 -2.99 -30.28 -50.36
N ASN A 149 -2.58 -30.85 -49.23
CA ASN A 149 -1.52 -31.87 -49.21
C ASN A 149 -1.94 -33.16 -49.95
N GLU A 150 -3.20 -33.56 -49.81
CA GLU A 150 -3.79 -34.68 -50.55
C GLU A 150 -3.90 -34.38 -52.06
N SER A 151 -4.34 -33.17 -52.43
CA SER A 151 -4.47 -32.72 -53.83
C SER A 151 -3.12 -32.46 -54.51
N LEU A 152 -2.10 -32.02 -53.77
CA LEU A 152 -0.73 -31.87 -54.29
C LEU A 152 0.04 -33.20 -54.29
N GLY A 153 -0.59 -34.29 -53.83
CA GLY A 153 0.03 -35.62 -53.76
C GLY A 153 1.27 -35.64 -52.87
N GLN A 154 1.44 -34.65 -52.00
CA GLN A 154 2.48 -34.65 -51.00
C GLN A 154 1.91 -35.27 -49.73
N SER A 155 1.85 -36.60 -49.72
CA SER A 155 1.81 -37.31 -48.45
C SER A 155 3.15 -37.04 -47.75
N PHE A 156 3.22 -36.02 -46.90
CA PHE A 156 4.07 -36.11 -45.73
C PHE A 156 3.35 -36.96 -44.69
N ALA A 157 3.00 -38.19 -45.06
CA ALA A 157 2.89 -39.24 -44.08
C ALA A 157 4.32 -39.38 -43.56
N VAL A 158 4.55 -39.00 -42.31
CA VAL A 158 5.72 -39.50 -41.57
C VAL A 158 5.64 -41.01 -41.73
N PRO A 159 6.62 -41.67 -42.37
CA PRO A 159 6.59 -43.11 -42.53
C PRO A 159 6.34 -43.75 -41.16
N ASP A 160 5.45 -44.73 -41.06
CA ASP A 160 5.21 -45.47 -39.80
C ASP A 160 6.49 -46.17 -39.29
N ASP A 161 7.52 -46.20 -40.14
CA ASP A 161 8.88 -46.68 -39.95
C ASP A 161 9.87 -45.61 -39.40
N VAL A 162 9.41 -44.40 -39.07
CA VAL A 162 10.19 -43.45 -38.26
C VAL A 162 10.10 -43.85 -36.78
N ASP A 163 11.18 -44.44 -36.27
CA ASP A 163 11.25 -44.86 -34.86
C ASP A 163 11.48 -43.62 -33.96
N GLU A 164 10.52 -43.35 -33.05
CA GLU A 164 10.63 -42.29 -32.04
C GLU A 164 11.92 -42.41 -31.20
N ALA A 165 12.46 -43.63 -31.04
CA ALA A 165 13.70 -43.85 -30.31
C ALA A 165 14.93 -43.33 -31.06
N ASP A 166 15.00 -43.50 -32.38
CA ASP A 166 16.08 -42.93 -33.20
C ASP A 166 15.99 -41.40 -33.22
N LEU A 167 14.78 -40.84 -33.25
CA LEU A 167 14.58 -39.39 -33.18
C LEU A 167 15.03 -38.79 -31.85
N MET A 168 14.74 -39.47 -30.73
CA MET A 168 15.24 -39.03 -29.42
C MET A 168 16.75 -39.16 -29.31
N ALA A 169 17.33 -40.22 -29.88
CA ALA A 169 18.78 -40.39 -29.90
C ALA A 169 19.49 -39.31 -30.73
N GLU A 170 18.92 -38.91 -31.87
CA GLU A 170 19.39 -37.77 -32.66
C GLU A 170 19.20 -36.43 -31.93
N LEU A 171 18.09 -36.25 -31.21
CA LEU A 171 17.82 -35.04 -30.43
C LEU A 171 18.82 -34.87 -29.29
N ASP A 172 19.10 -35.95 -28.56
CA ASP A 172 20.10 -35.96 -27.49
C ASP A 172 21.52 -35.70 -28.04
N ALA A 173 21.83 -36.24 -29.23
CA ALA A 173 23.10 -35.97 -29.90
C ALA A 173 23.22 -34.49 -30.35
N LEU A 174 22.12 -33.89 -30.83
CA LEU A 174 22.06 -32.48 -31.22
C LEU A 174 22.20 -31.54 -30.00
N GLU A 175 21.59 -31.89 -28.85
CA GLU A 175 21.79 -31.18 -27.59
C GLU A 175 23.25 -31.28 -27.12
N GLY A 176 23.87 -32.45 -27.30
CA GLY A 176 25.29 -32.66 -27.06
C GLY A 176 26.21 -31.82 -27.96
N ASP A 177 25.90 -31.71 -29.25
CA ASP A 177 26.65 -30.88 -30.19
C ASP A 177 26.45 -29.37 -29.94
N MET A 178 25.24 -28.94 -29.54
CA MET A 178 25.00 -27.56 -29.08
C MET A 178 25.71 -27.23 -27.75
N ALA A 179 25.92 -28.22 -26.89
CA ALA A 179 26.70 -28.08 -25.66
C ALA A 179 28.22 -28.17 -25.89
N ALA A 180 28.66 -28.79 -26.99
CA ALA A 180 30.07 -28.94 -27.39
C ALA A 180 30.58 -27.76 -28.24
N GLU A 181 29.70 -27.05 -28.95
CA GLU A 181 30.00 -25.68 -29.38
C GLU A 181 30.15 -24.83 -28.10
N PRO A 182 31.33 -24.23 -27.85
CA PRO A 182 31.47 -23.34 -26.74
C PRO A 182 30.58 -22.14 -27.04
N VAL A 183 29.40 -22.10 -26.43
CA VAL A 183 28.78 -20.82 -26.04
C VAL A 183 29.72 -20.23 -24.99
N ALA A 184 30.88 -19.78 -25.45
CA ALA A 184 31.95 -19.23 -24.67
C ALA A 184 31.36 -18.02 -23.94
N ALA A 185 31.13 -18.19 -22.64
CA ALA A 185 30.86 -17.12 -21.70
C ALA A 185 29.89 -16.03 -22.20
N GLY A 186 28.60 -16.37 -22.37
CA GLY A 186 27.52 -15.37 -22.43
C GLY A 186 27.21 -14.74 -23.80
N GLY A 187 27.59 -15.36 -24.92
CA GLY A 187 27.19 -14.90 -26.26
C GLY A 187 25.78 -15.36 -26.67
N VAL A 188 24.91 -14.45 -27.09
CA VAL A 188 23.66 -14.77 -27.78
C VAL A 188 23.95 -15.40 -29.15
N PRO A 189 23.07 -16.33 -29.64
CA PRO A 189 23.20 -16.97 -30.95
C PRO A 189 23.46 -15.97 -32.08
N SER A 190 24.23 -16.37 -33.11
CA SER A 190 24.64 -15.50 -34.23
C SER A 190 23.49 -14.76 -34.92
N TYR A 191 22.29 -15.33 -34.95
CA TYR A 191 21.08 -14.69 -35.52
C TYR A 191 20.44 -13.63 -34.61
N LEU A 192 20.87 -13.52 -33.34
CA LEU A 192 20.46 -12.50 -32.37
C LEU A 192 21.56 -11.48 -32.08
N GLN A 193 22.71 -11.57 -32.76
CA GLN A 193 23.74 -10.54 -32.70
C GLN A 193 23.34 -9.38 -33.59
N GLU A 194 23.30 -8.18 -33.01
CA GLU A 194 23.02 -6.95 -33.74
C GLU A 194 24.18 -6.69 -34.71
N ALA A 195 23.93 -6.88 -36.00
CA ALA A 195 24.94 -6.61 -37.02
C ALA A 195 25.26 -5.11 -37.03
N GLU A 196 26.50 -4.74 -36.71
CA GLU A 196 27.00 -3.38 -36.90
C GLU A 196 26.91 -3.04 -38.41
N LEU A 197 25.86 -2.30 -38.77
CA LEU A 197 25.74 -1.69 -40.08
C LEU A 197 26.86 -0.65 -40.24
N PRO A 198 27.61 -0.66 -41.35
CA PRO A 198 28.71 0.28 -41.53
C PRO A 198 28.19 1.72 -41.56
N GLU A 199 28.84 2.60 -40.79
CA GLU A 199 28.51 4.02 -40.70
C GLU A 199 28.59 4.68 -42.08
N LEU A 200 27.48 5.30 -42.50
CA LEU A 200 27.47 6.20 -43.66
C LEU A 200 28.31 7.45 -43.34
N PRO A 201 29.19 7.91 -44.26
CA PRO A 201 30.07 9.03 -43.99
C PRO A 201 29.29 10.34 -43.79
N ALA A 202 29.59 11.04 -42.70
CA ALA A 202 28.97 12.30 -42.30
C ALA A 202 29.38 13.47 -43.21
N ALA A 203 28.40 14.30 -43.60
CA ALA A 203 28.64 15.61 -44.22
C ALA A 203 29.26 16.58 -43.19
N PRO A 204 30.14 17.53 -43.62
CA PRO A 204 31.06 18.20 -42.72
C PRO A 204 30.39 19.27 -41.86
N GLN A 205 30.78 19.27 -40.58
CA GLN A 205 30.41 20.25 -39.56
C GLN A 205 31.13 21.59 -39.79
N ARG A 206 30.44 22.73 -39.58
CA ARG A 206 31.09 24.03 -39.44
C ARG A 206 30.71 24.68 -38.10
N ALA A 207 31.71 24.65 -37.23
CA ALA A 207 32.04 25.45 -36.05
C ALA A 207 30.99 26.42 -35.47
N GLU A 208 30.78 26.26 -34.16
CA GLU A 208 30.19 27.20 -33.22
C GLU A 208 30.99 28.52 -33.19
N GLU A 209 30.28 29.65 -33.24
CA GLU A 209 30.76 30.92 -32.70
C GLU A 209 29.81 31.38 -31.59
N GLU A 210 30.43 31.74 -30.48
CA GLU A 210 29.89 32.18 -29.20
C GLU A 210 29.00 33.43 -29.30
N GLY A 211 28.02 33.56 -28.40
CA GLY A 211 27.44 34.88 -28.17
C GLY A 211 26.09 34.96 -27.45
N MET A 212 26.16 35.07 -26.13
CA MET A 212 25.34 35.95 -25.27
C MET A 212 23.80 35.79 -25.21
N GLY A 213 23.31 35.62 -23.98
CA GLY A 213 22.14 36.40 -23.52
C GLY A 213 20.97 35.58 -22.96
N LEU A 214 21.03 35.27 -21.66
CA LEU A 214 19.82 35.22 -20.81
C LEU A 214 19.46 36.66 -20.40
N PRO A 215 18.23 37.01 -19.91
CA PRO A 215 17.00 36.24 -19.64
C PRO A 215 15.72 37.04 -20.12
N PRO A 216 14.58 37.14 -19.38
CA PRO A 216 13.43 36.22 -19.29
C PRO A 216 12.05 36.85 -19.72
N LEU A 217 11.01 36.00 -19.76
CA LEU A 217 9.56 36.21 -19.49
C LEU A 217 8.81 37.42 -20.12
N ALA A 218 7.71 37.15 -20.86
CA ALA A 218 6.33 37.52 -20.48
C ALA A 218 5.30 37.42 -21.62
N GLN A 219 4.20 36.73 -21.30
CA GLN A 219 2.78 37.01 -21.57
C GLN A 219 2.24 37.36 -22.98
N ARG A 220 1.21 36.55 -23.33
CA ARG A 220 -0.12 36.91 -23.90
C ARG A 220 -0.18 37.55 -25.29
N SER A 221 -0.94 36.91 -26.17
CA SER A 221 -2.18 37.45 -26.76
C SER A 221 -3.12 36.30 -27.09
#